data_AF-A0A150S2U5-F1
#
_entry.id   AF-A0A150S2U5-F1
#
_cell.length_a   1.000
_cell.length_b   1.000
_cell.length_c   1.000
_cell.angle_alpha   90.00
_cell.angle_beta   90.00
_cell.angle_gamma   90.00
#
_symmetry.space_group_name_H-M   'P 1'
#
loop_
_entity.id
_entity.type
_entity.pdbx_description
1 polymer ?
#
loop_
_entity_poly.entity_id
_entity_poly.type
_entity_poly.pdbx_seq_one_letter_code
_entity_poly.pdbx_strand_id
1 'polypeptide(L)'
;MLRDSFELVVQRDHEFPRLVYRALFERYPQARRLFTRNSPGAQGTMFERALMAVLDHLEDDVWLCEKLARLGAQHAAYGVTPEMYEGFGEALVAALSEVSAADWTEAHRDAWT
;
A
#
# COMPACT_ATOMS: atom_id res chain seq x y z
N MET A 1 3.24 0.90 -16.33
CA MET A 1 2.96 -0.37 -15.63
C MET A 1 2.52 -0.15 -14.19
N LEU A 2 3.43 0.17 -13.25
CA LEU A 2 3.07 0.39 -11.83
C LEU A 2 2.03 1.51 -11.65
N ARG A 3 2.35 2.71 -12.13
CA ARG A 3 1.44 3.87 -12.11
C ARG A 3 0.09 3.56 -12.75
N ASP A 4 0.09 3.09 -13.99
CA ASP A 4 -1.14 2.84 -14.74
C ASP A 4 -2.04 1.81 -14.03
N SER A 5 -1.45 0.73 -13.49
CA SER A 5 -2.20 -0.28 -12.75
C SER A 5 -2.76 0.26 -11.43
N PHE A 6 -2.05 1.16 -10.74
CA PHE A 6 -2.55 1.80 -9.53
C PHE A 6 -3.66 2.80 -9.82
N GLU A 7 -3.49 3.64 -10.84
CA GLU A 7 -4.49 4.62 -11.27
C GLU A 7 -5.80 3.94 -11.68
N LEU A 8 -5.71 2.81 -12.41
CA LEU A 8 -6.86 2.00 -12.77
C LEU A 8 -7.65 1.55 -11.52
N VAL A 9 -6.94 1.07 -10.49
CA VAL A 9 -7.55 0.61 -9.24
C VAL A 9 -8.22 1.75 -8.48
N VAL A 10 -7.53 2.89 -8.34
CA VAL A 10 -8.08 4.08 -7.65
C VAL A 10 -9.30 4.65 -8.38
N GLN A 11 -9.35 4.56 -9.71
CA GLN A 11 -10.51 4.98 -10.50
C GLN A 11 -11.69 4.00 -10.39
N ARG A 12 -11.42 2.71 -10.21
CA ARG A 12 -12.46 1.66 -10.15
C ARG A 12 -13.08 1.52 -8.77
N ASP A 13 -12.27 1.62 -7.72
CA ASP A 13 -12.72 1.35 -6.36
C ASP A 13 -12.09 2.32 -5.36
N HIS A 14 -12.90 3.28 -4.91
CA HIS A 14 -12.53 4.22 -3.83
C HIS A 14 -12.43 3.54 -2.46
N GLU A 15 -12.85 2.28 -2.33
CA GLU A 15 -12.64 1.45 -1.15
C GLU A 15 -11.37 0.59 -1.24
N PHE A 16 -10.54 0.72 -2.29
CA PHE A 16 -9.30 -0.05 -2.43
C PHE A 16 -8.43 -0.11 -1.15
N PRO A 17 -8.18 0.97 -0.40
CA PRO A 17 -7.42 0.90 0.85
C PRO A 17 -8.06 -0.02 1.89
N ARG A 18 -9.39 -0.08 1.90
CA ARG A 18 -10.15 -0.95 2.79
C ARG A 18 -9.92 -2.43 2.45
N LEU A 19 -9.79 -2.77 1.16
CA LEU A 19 -9.45 -4.12 0.71
C LEU A 19 -8.04 -4.52 1.15
N VAL A 20 -7.06 -3.61 1.02
CA VAL A 20 -5.69 -3.83 1.51
C VAL A 20 -5.69 -4.10 3.02
N TYR A 21 -6.37 -3.27 3.81
CA TYR A 21 -6.43 -3.47 5.26
C TYR A 21 -7.24 -4.69 5.67
N ARG A 22 -8.29 -5.06 4.93
CA ARG A 22 -9.03 -6.31 5.13
C ARG A 22 -8.08 -7.50 4.98
N ALA A 23 -7.38 -7.59 3.84
CA ALA A 23 -6.44 -8.68 3.57
C ALA A 23 -5.30 -8.73 4.60
N LEU A 24 -4.72 -7.57 4.94
CA LEU A 24 -3.69 -7.48 5.97
C LEU A 24 -4.18 -8.01 7.32
N PHE A 25 -5.38 -7.63 7.76
CA PHE A 25 -5.89 -8.00 9.08
C PHE A 25 -6.46 -9.41 9.16
N GLU A 26 -6.82 -10.01 8.03
CA GLU A 26 -7.14 -11.44 7.94
C GLU A 26 -5.87 -12.28 8.15
N ARG A 27 -4.75 -11.88 7.54
CA ARG A 27 -3.48 -12.61 7.63
C ARG A 27 -2.67 -12.27 8.89
N TYR A 28 -2.73 -11.02 9.35
CA TYR A 28 -2.02 -10.51 10.52
C TYR A 28 -2.97 -9.76 11.47
N PRO A 29 -3.85 -10.47 12.21
CA PRO A 29 -4.84 -9.84 13.09
C PRO A 29 -4.25 -8.89 14.14
N GLN A 30 -3.02 -9.17 14.58
CA GLN A 30 -2.26 -8.35 15.53
C GLN A 30 -1.97 -6.93 15.00
N ALA A 31 -1.86 -6.75 13.68
CA ALA A 31 -1.57 -5.46 13.06
C ALA A 31 -2.68 -4.43 13.32
N ARG A 32 -3.94 -4.86 13.57
CA ARG A 32 -5.07 -3.97 13.89
C ARG A 32 -4.77 -2.96 14.99
N ARG A 33 -3.93 -3.34 15.97
CA ARG A 33 -3.53 -2.47 17.09
C ARG A 33 -2.74 -1.24 16.65
N LEU A 34 -2.07 -1.31 15.49
CA LEU A 34 -1.26 -0.22 14.93
C LEU A 34 -2.12 0.85 14.23
N PHE A 35 -3.35 0.51 13.82
CA PHE A 35 -4.24 1.36 13.02
C PHE A 35 -5.34 2.05 13.85
N THR A 36 -5.03 2.39 15.11
CA THR A 36 -5.98 3.02 16.05
C THR A 36 -5.94 4.54 16.06
N ARG A 37 -4.91 5.15 15.46
CA ARG A 37 -4.64 6.60 15.53
C ARG A 37 -5.56 7.44 14.65
N ASN A 38 -6.05 6.87 13.54
CA ASN A 38 -6.84 7.56 12.52
C ASN A 38 -8.15 6.80 12.30
N SER A 39 -9.19 7.49 11.82
CA SER A 39 -10.38 6.82 11.31
C SER A 39 -10.02 5.97 10.07
N PRO A 40 -10.75 4.87 9.78
CA PRO A 40 -10.48 4.05 8.60
C PRO A 40 -10.44 4.85 7.28
N GLY A 41 -11.35 5.81 7.12
CA GLY A 41 -11.38 6.69 5.94
C GLY A 41 -10.15 7.61 5.85
N ALA A 42 -9.79 8.27 6.95
CA ALA A 42 -8.60 9.13 6.97
C ALA A 42 -7.31 8.33 6.71
N GLN A 43 -7.22 7.13 7.30
CA GLN A 43 -6.10 6.21 7.09
C GLN A 43 -5.99 5.76 5.63
N GLY A 44 -7.13 5.43 5.00
CA GLY A 44 -7.17 5.06 3.58
C GLY A 44 -6.70 6.19 2.67
N THR A 45 -7.21 7.40 2.85
CA THR A 45 -6.77 8.58 2.07
C THR A 45 -5.28 8.88 2.27
N MET A 46 -4.75 8.72 3.49
CA MET A 46 -3.32 8.90 3.73
C MET A 46 -2.48 7.86 2.99
N PHE A 47 -2.93 6.61 2.96
CA PHE A 47 -2.26 5.53 2.25
C PHE A 47 -2.24 5.75 0.73
N GLU A 48 -3.40 6.06 0.12
CA GLU A 48 -3.47 6.33 -1.33
C GLU A 48 -2.53 7.47 -1.74
N ARG A 49 -2.57 8.58 -0.99
CA ARG A 49 -1.70 9.74 -1.25
C ARG A 49 -0.22 9.40 -1.11
N ALA A 50 0.13 8.59 -0.11
CA ALA A 50 1.51 8.17 0.09
C ALA A 50 1.99 7.28 -1.06
N LEU A 51 1.18 6.31 -1.48
CA LEU A 51 1.54 5.39 -2.57
C LEU A 51 1.60 6.13 -3.91
N MET A 52 0.63 6.99 -4.22
CA MET A 52 0.66 7.84 -5.40
C MET A 52 1.92 8.71 -5.44
N ALA A 53 2.27 9.36 -4.33
CA ALA A 53 3.47 10.19 -4.28
C ALA A 53 4.76 9.39 -4.52
N VAL A 54 4.85 8.14 -4.04
CA VAL A 54 6.00 7.25 -4.32
C VAL A 54 6.04 6.88 -5.80
N LEU A 55 4.90 6.49 -6.38
CA LEU A 55 4.78 6.20 -7.81
C LEU A 55 5.11 7.43 -8.68
N ASP A 56 4.82 8.63 -8.17
CA ASP A 56 5.14 9.90 -8.82
C ASP A 56 6.63 10.20 -8.94
N HIS A 57 7.43 9.66 -8.02
CA HIS A 57 8.84 9.99 -7.87
C HIS A 57 9.74 8.76 -7.95
N LEU A 58 9.32 7.69 -8.66
CA LEU A 58 10.10 6.45 -8.78
C LEU A 58 11.51 6.65 -9.35
N GLU A 59 11.72 7.71 -10.13
CA GLU A 59 12.99 8.06 -10.77
C GLU A 59 13.76 9.18 -10.03
N ASP A 60 13.22 9.69 -8.91
CA ASP A 60 13.84 10.72 -8.09
C ASP A 60 14.44 10.10 -6.82
N ASP A 61 15.66 9.59 -6.95
CA ASP A 61 16.39 8.92 -5.87
C ASP A 61 16.51 9.79 -4.61
N VAL A 62 16.75 11.10 -4.78
CA VAL A 62 16.93 12.02 -3.65
C VAL A 62 15.63 12.16 -2.87
N TRP A 63 14.53 12.41 -3.59
CA TRP A 63 13.20 12.50 -2.97
C TRP A 63 12.81 11.19 -2.29
N LEU A 64 13.04 10.05 -2.94
CA LEU A 64 12.72 8.73 -2.39
C LEU A 64 13.52 8.45 -1.11
N CYS A 65 14.82 8.69 -1.11
CA CYS A 65 15.66 8.50 0.07
C CYS A 65 15.14 9.34 1.26
N GLU A 66 14.89 10.62 1.07
CA GLU A 66 14.41 11.51 2.13
C GLU A 66 13.00 11.10 2.63
N LYS A 67 12.09 10.81 1.70
CA LYS A 67 10.71 10.45 2.01
C LYS A 67 10.63 9.12 2.75
N LEU A 68 11.27 8.08 2.23
CA LEU A 68 11.23 6.72 2.77
C LEU A 68 11.96 6.63 4.12
N ALA A 69 13.07 7.37 4.31
CA ALA A 69 13.72 7.44 5.61
C ALA A 69 12.79 8.00 6.70
N ARG A 70 12.08 9.08 6.39
CA ARG A 70 11.11 9.68 7.32
C ARG A 70 9.94 8.75 7.63
N LEU A 71 9.39 8.09 6.60
CA LEU A 71 8.30 7.12 6.77
C LEU A 71 8.74 5.91 7.59
N GLY A 72 9.94 5.37 7.31
CA GLY A 72 10.53 4.26 8.07
C GLY A 72 10.70 4.59 9.55
N ALA A 73 11.16 5.79 9.89
CA ALA A 73 11.27 6.24 11.27
C ALA A 73 9.90 6.30 11.98
N GLN A 74 8.85 6.75 11.29
CA GLN A 74 7.47 6.75 11.82
C GLN A 74 6.95 5.33 12.04
N HIS A 75 7.15 4.43 11.07
CA HIS A 75 6.77 3.02 11.19
C HIS A 75 7.45 2.33 12.37
N ALA A 76 8.76 2.56 12.55
CA ALA A 76 9.50 2.04 13.69
C ALA A 76 8.93 2.57 15.02
N ALA A 77 8.63 3.87 15.11
CA ALA A 77 8.01 4.48 16.28
C ALA A 77 6.58 3.95 16.56
N TYR A 78 5.89 3.43 15.55
CA TYR A 78 4.59 2.78 15.73
C TYR A 78 4.69 1.32 16.15
N GLY A 79 5.88 0.70 16.07
CA GLY A 79 6.11 -0.70 16.39
C GLY A 79 5.94 -1.66 15.20
N VAL A 80 6.05 -1.15 13.95
CA VAL A 80 6.10 -2.01 12.76
C VAL A 80 7.41 -2.79 12.76
N THR A 81 7.34 -4.10 12.54
CA THR A 81 8.52 -4.98 12.45
C THR A 81 8.80 -5.38 11.00
N PRO A 82 10.03 -5.83 10.67
CA PRO A 82 10.36 -6.30 9.32
C PRO A 82 9.39 -7.36 8.77
N GLU A 83 8.94 -8.29 9.61
CA GLU A 83 8.04 -9.38 9.23
C GLU A 83 6.65 -8.89 8.80
N MET A 84 6.25 -7.68 9.23
CA MET A 84 4.98 -7.08 8.82
C MET A 84 5.02 -6.53 7.39
N TYR A 85 6.21 -6.25 6.82
CA TYR A 85 6.33 -5.70 5.47
C TYR A 85 5.96 -6.73 4.40
N GLU A 86 6.40 -7.99 4.56
CA GLU A 86 6.05 -9.07 3.63
C GLU A 86 4.53 -9.25 3.58
N GLY A 87 3.90 -9.33 4.76
CA GLY A 87 2.46 -9.44 4.87
C GLY A 87 1.67 -8.28 4.28
N PHE A 88 2.21 -7.07 4.40
CA PHE A 88 1.63 -5.89 3.78
C PHE A 88 1.76 -5.92 2.26
N GLY A 89 2.92 -6.32 1.73
CA GLY A 89 3.15 -6.46 0.29
C GLY A 89 2.20 -7.46 -0.36
N GLU A 90 2.03 -8.64 0.25
CA GLU A 90 1.06 -9.64 -0.22
C GLU A 90 -0.38 -9.12 -0.20
N ALA A 91 -0.78 -8.43 0.86
CA ALA A 91 -2.11 -7.84 0.98
C ALA A 91 -2.35 -6.74 -0.08
N LEU A 92 -1.33 -5.95 -0.39
CA LEU A 92 -1.36 -4.93 -1.43
C LEU A 92 -1.57 -5.56 -2.81
N VAL A 93 -0.74 -6.54 -3.18
CA VAL A 93 -0.83 -7.24 -4.47
C VAL A 93 -2.17 -7.97 -4.61
N ALA A 94 -2.65 -8.61 -3.54
CA ALA A 94 -3.96 -9.25 -3.54
C ALA A 94 -5.08 -8.25 -3.85
N ALA A 95 -5.12 -7.11 -3.16
CA ALA A 95 -6.13 -6.08 -3.39
C ALA A 95 -6.04 -5.46 -4.80
N LEU A 96 -4.83 -5.20 -5.30
CA LEU A 96 -4.61 -4.70 -6.66
C LEU A 96 -5.16 -5.68 -7.71
N SER A 97 -4.90 -6.98 -7.53
CA SER A 97 -5.41 -8.02 -8.43
C SER A 97 -6.93 -8.20 -8.36
N GLU A 98 -7.52 -8.09 -7.15
CA GLU A 98 -8.96 -8.20 -6.93
C GLU A 98 -9.71 -7.07 -7.67
N VAL A 99 -9.25 -5.82 -7.53
CA VAL A 99 -9.89 -4.66 -8.17
C VAL A 99 -9.62 -4.60 -9.67
N SER A 100 -8.41 -4.98 -10.10
CA SER A 100 -8.05 -4.97 -11.53
C SER A 100 -8.75 -6.09 -12.32
N ALA A 101 -9.15 -7.18 -11.66
CA ALA A 101 -9.90 -8.30 -12.23
C ALA A 101 -9.31 -8.79 -13.56
N ALA A 102 -10.07 -8.70 -14.66
CA ALA A 102 -9.66 -9.18 -15.98
C ALA A 102 -8.46 -8.41 -16.58
N ASP A 103 -8.15 -7.21 -16.08
CA ASP A 103 -7.02 -6.40 -16.51
C ASP A 103 -5.74 -6.68 -15.71
N TRP A 104 -5.81 -7.53 -14.68
CA TRP A 104 -4.62 -7.97 -13.96
C TRP A 104 -3.82 -8.96 -14.82
N THR A 105 -2.55 -8.65 -15.06
CA THR A 105 -1.65 -9.45 -15.91
C THR A 105 -0.45 -9.91 -15.12
N GLU A 106 0.30 -10.88 -15.65
CA GLU A 106 1.56 -11.31 -15.00
C GLU A 106 2.59 -10.18 -14.98
N ALA A 107 2.64 -9.34 -16.02
CA ALA A 107 3.50 -8.15 -16.01
C ALA A 107 3.10 -7.12 -14.95
N HIS A 108 1.82 -7.06 -14.55
CA HIS A 108 1.41 -6.27 -13.39
C HIS A 108 1.94 -6.91 -12.10
N ARG A 109 1.75 -8.22 -11.91
CA ARG A 109 2.31 -8.94 -10.75
C ARG A 109 3.81 -8.69 -10.61
N ASP A 110 4.59 -8.94 -11.65
CA ASP A 110 6.05 -8.80 -11.66
C ASP A 110 6.49 -7.36 -11.36
N ALA A 111 5.70 -6.36 -11.76
CA ALA A 111 6.03 -4.98 -11.47
C ALA A 111 5.84 -4.61 -9.98
N TRP A 112 4.94 -5.30 -9.28
CA TRP A 112 4.58 -5.05 -7.87
C TRP A 112 5.29 -5.95 -6.85
N THR A 113 6.09 -6.93 -7.30
CA THR A 113 6.82 -7.90 -6.44
C THR A 113 8.31 -7.87 -6.71
#